data_AF-A0A6L7YK23-F1
#
_entry.id   AF-A0A6L7YK23-F1
#
_cell.length_a   1.000
_cell.length_b   1.000
_cell.length_c   1.000
_cell.angle_alpha   90.00
_cell.angle_beta   90.00
_cell.angle_gamma   90.00
#
_symmetry.space_group_name_H-M   'P 1'
#
loop_
_entity.id
_entity.type
_entity.pdbx_description
1 polymer ?
#
loop_
_entity_poly.entity_id
_entity_poly.type
_entity_poly.pdbx_seq_one_letter_code
_entity_poly.pdbx_strand_id
1 'polypeptide(L)'
;THTHVPTADARLLASGTAAVGDLGMVGVRDSVIGDDIESVISRFLTGMPTRLPVASGEDGVFNSVLIEIDDASGLATGIERVDRVLPLW
;
A
#
# COMPACT_ATOMS: atom_id res chain seq x y z
N THR A 1 -0.69 4.41 5.88
CA THR A 1 0.06 4.83 4.67
C THR A 1 1.48 5.11 5.11
N HIS A 2 2.42 5.20 4.18
CA HIS A 2 3.87 5.34 4.36
C HIS A 2 4.67 4.04 4.25
N THR A 3 4.18 2.91 4.79
CA THR A 3 5.01 1.68 4.83
C THR A 3 5.07 0.94 3.50
N HIS A 4 4.16 1.25 2.57
CA HIS A 4 3.99 0.61 1.26
C HIS A 4 3.62 -0.88 1.33
N VAL A 5 3.38 -1.43 2.52
CA VAL A 5 2.97 -2.84 2.71
C VAL A 5 1.57 -2.85 3.34
N PRO A 6 0.57 -3.45 2.67
CA PRO A 6 -0.78 -3.50 3.19
C PRO A 6 -0.86 -4.36 4.47
N THR A 7 -1.61 -3.88 5.46
CA THR A 7 -1.91 -4.67 6.67
C THR A 7 -3.29 -5.34 6.56
N ALA A 8 -3.43 -6.50 7.22
CA ALA A 8 -4.67 -7.28 7.27
C ALA A 8 -5.54 -6.95 8.50
N ASP A 9 -5.43 -5.73 9.04
CA ASP A 9 -6.06 -5.28 10.27
C ASP A 9 -7.21 -4.28 10.05
N ALA A 10 -7.75 -4.23 8.82
CA ALA A 10 -8.91 -3.42 8.49
C ALA A 10 -10.11 -3.80 9.37
N ARG A 11 -10.65 -2.83 10.12
CA ARG A 11 -11.77 -3.06 11.06
C ARG A 11 -12.51 -1.77 11.39
N LEU A 12 -13.73 -1.92 11.92
CA LEU A 12 -14.43 -0.86 12.62
C LEU A 12 -14.00 -0.84 14.09
N LEU A 13 -13.71 0.35 14.61
CA LEU A 13 -13.49 0.59 16.04
C LEU A 13 -14.84 0.73 16.77
N ALA A 14 -14.82 0.62 18.09
CA ALA A 14 -16.04 0.58 18.92
C ALA A 14 -17.01 1.77 18.71
N SER A 15 -16.49 2.93 18.30
CA SER A 15 -17.28 4.15 18.04
C SER A 15 -17.54 4.40 16.55
N GLY A 16 -17.48 3.37 15.69
CA GLY A 16 -17.84 3.49 14.28
C GLY A 16 -16.78 4.11 13.37
N THR A 17 -15.53 4.25 13.83
CA THR A 17 -14.42 4.69 12.98
C THR A 17 -13.80 3.49 12.25
N ALA A 18 -13.75 3.53 10.92
CA ALA A 18 -12.98 2.56 10.14
C ALA A 18 -11.47 2.84 10.27
N ALA A 19 -10.67 1.79 10.50
CA ALA A 19 -9.23 1.91 10.68
C ALA A 19 -8.49 0.74 10.02
N VAL A 20 -7.28 1.01 9.55
CA VAL A 20 -6.31 0.06 9.01
C VAL A 20 -4.91 0.62 9.23
N GLY A 21 -3.95 -0.21 9.64
CA GLY A 21 -2.58 0.22 9.96
C GLY A 21 -1.86 0.83 8.75
N ASP A 22 -1.90 0.14 7.61
CA ASP A 22 -1.45 0.70 6.34
C ASP A 22 -2.31 0.21 5.16
N LEU A 23 -2.60 1.13 4.25
CA LEU A 23 -3.26 0.81 2.99
C LEU A 23 -2.36 -0.01 2.07
N GLY A 24 -1.04 0.17 2.14
CA GLY A 24 -0.08 -0.38 1.19
C GLY A 24 0.31 0.65 0.13
N MET A 25 0.52 0.18 -1.10
CA MET A 25 1.05 0.99 -2.20
C MET A 25 0.16 0.88 -3.44
N VAL A 26 0.20 1.92 -4.28
CA VAL A 26 -0.17 1.81 -5.70
C VAL A 26 1.11 2.03 -6.51
N GLY A 27 1.63 0.98 -7.15
CA GLY A 27 2.95 1.03 -7.79
C GLY A 27 3.40 -0.34 -8.33
N VAL A 28 4.64 -0.42 -8.82
CA VAL A 28 5.20 -1.67 -9.39
C VAL A 28 5.26 -2.75 -8.32
N ARG A 29 4.69 -3.91 -8.63
CA ARG A 29 4.55 -5.05 -7.70
C ARG A 29 5.91 -5.58 -7.24
N ASP A 30 6.78 -5.88 -8.19
CA ASP A 30 8.07 -6.51 -7.93
C ASP A 30 9.14 -5.42 -7.77
N SER A 31 9.15 -4.81 -6.58
CA SER A 31 10.03 -3.70 -6.21
C SER A 31 10.37 -3.75 -4.72
N VAL A 32 11.31 -2.92 -4.27
CA VAL A 32 11.52 -2.69 -2.83
C VAL A 32 10.91 -1.35 -2.47
N ILE A 33 9.68 -1.38 -1.91
CA ILE A 33 8.95 -0.17 -1.50
C ILE A 33 8.73 0.80 -2.70
N GLY A 34 8.69 0.29 -3.93
CA GLY A 34 8.50 1.06 -5.16
C GLY A 34 9.79 1.45 -5.89
N ASP A 35 10.96 1.21 -5.27
CA ASP A 35 12.27 1.47 -5.87
C ASP A 35 12.86 0.21 -6.51
N ASP A 36 13.78 0.43 -7.46
CA ASP A 36 14.58 -0.60 -8.11
C ASP A 36 15.31 -1.50 -7.09
N ILE A 37 15.17 -2.81 -7.29
CA ILE A 37 15.62 -3.84 -6.34
C ILE A 37 17.14 -3.79 -6.17
N GLU A 38 17.90 -3.76 -7.27
CA GLU A 38 19.37 -3.81 -7.26
C GLU A 38 19.96 -2.55 -6.60
N SER A 39 19.39 -1.39 -6.89
CA SER A 39 19.81 -0.11 -6.30
C SER A 39 19.62 -0.10 -4.78
N VAL A 40 18.50 -0.63 -4.28
CA VAL A 40 18.24 -0.73 -2.83
C VAL A 40 19.19 -1.74 -2.18
N ILE A 41 19.35 -2.93 -2.77
CA ILE A 41 20.25 -3.98 -2.24
C ILE A 41 21.69 -3.45 -2.18
N SER A 42 22.18 -2.84 -3.24
CA SER A 42 23.53 -2.24 -3.29
C SER A 42 23.73 -1.23 -2.16
N ARG A 43 22.74 -0.34 -1.93
CA ARG A 43 22.80 0.63 -0.84
C ARG A 43 22.90 -0.04 0.54
N PHE A 44 22.10 -1.09 0.79
CA PHE A 44 22.11 -1.80 2.07
C PHE A 44 23.41 -2.59 2.31
N LEU A 45 23.94 -3.25 1.28
CA LEU A 45 25.15 -4.06 1.40
C LEU A 45 26.42 -3.20 1.54
N THR A 46 26.48 -2.08 0.84
CA THR A 46 27.69 -1.24 0.79
C THR A 46 27.68 -0.09 1.80
N GLY A 47 26.49 0.33 2.26
CA GLY A 47 26.31 1.53 3.07
C GLY A 47 26.61 2.84 2.32
N MET A 48 26.91 2.77 1.02
CA MET A 48 27.27 3.94 0.22
C MET A 48 26.03 4.64 -0.33
N PRO A 49 26.03 5.99 -0.44
CA PRO A 49 24.95 6.71 -1.11
C PRO A 49 24.75 6.19 -2.54
N THR A 50 23.54 5.70 -2.80
CA THR A 50 23.14 5.13 -4.09
C THR A 50 21.82 5.77 -4.50
N ARG A 51 21.67 6.15 -5.77
CA ARG A 51 20.41 6.65 -6.30
C ARG A 51 19.39 5.51 -6.30
N LEU A 52 18.17 5.80 -5.88
CA LEU A 52 17.05 4.86 -5.92
C LEU A 52 16.08 5.30 -7.03
N PRO A 53 16.21 4.77 -8.25
CA PRO A 53 15.21 5.02 -9.29
C PRO A 53 13.93 4.23 -8.98
N VAL A 54 12.79 4.74 -9.47
CA VAL A 54 11.51 4.04 -9.42
C VAL A 54 11.65 2.71 -10.17
N ALA A 55 11.10 1.64 -9.60
CA ALA A 55 11.10 0.33 -10.22
C ALA A 55 10.35 0.32 -11.55
N SER A 56 10.70 -0.64 -12.40
CA SER A 56 9.98 -0.98 -13.63
C SER A 56 9.50 -2.43 -13.55
N GLY A 57 8.38 -2.76 -14.19
CA GLY A 57 7.85 -4.11 -14.18
C GLY A 57 6.57 -4.22 -15.00
N GLU A 58 6.10 -5.45 -15.19
CA GLU A 58 4.91 -5.75 -15.98
C GLU A 58 3.62 -5.59 -15.17
N ASP A 59 3.68 -5.79 -13.85
CA ASP A 59 2.53 -5.74 -12.95
C ASP A 59 2.64 -4.59 -11.94
N GLY A 60 1.51 -3.91 -11.73
CA GLY A 60 1.28 -2.98 -10.64
C GLY A 60 0.39 -3.60 -9.56
N VAL A 61 0.65 -3.24 -8.31
CA VAL A 61 -0.32 -3.42 -7.22
C VAL A 61 -1.15 -2.14 -7.09
N PHE A 62 -2.45 -2.30 -6.88
CA PHE A 62 -3.36 -1.24 -6.49
C PHE A 62 -3.93 -1.60 -5.12
N ASN A 63 -3.28 -1.16 -4.03
CA ASN A 63 -3.80 -1.40 -2.70
C ASN A 63 -4.80 -0.34 -2.27
N SER A 64 -5.92 -0.77 -1.70
CA SER A 64 -7.02 0.12 -1.33
C SER A 64 -8.01 -0.53 -0.34
N VAL A 65 -8.83 0.32 0.26
CA VAL A 65 -10.00 -0.09 1.04
C VAL A 65 -11.24 0.63 0.54
N LEU A 66 -12.37 -0.07 0.55
CA LEU A 66 -13.71 0.50 0.41
C LEU A 66 -14.28 0.71 1.81
N ILE A 67 -14.75 1.91 2.11
CA ILE A 67 -15.40 2.24 3.39
C ILE A 67 -16.83 2.67 3.09
N GLU A 68 -17.79 2.03 3.76
CA GLU A 68 -19.19 2.42 3.72
C GLU A 68 -19.50 3.31 4.92
N ILE A 69 -20.22 4.41 4.69
CA ILE A 69 -20.56 5.41 5.70
C ILE A 69 -22.08 5.55 5.74
N ASP A 70 -22.64 5.58 6.95
CA ASP A 70 -24.04 5.94 7.18
C ASP A 70 -24.21 7.47 7.11
N ASP A 71 -25.02 7.96 6.17
CA ASP A 71 -25.17 9.39 5.89
C ASP A 71 -25.79 10.19 7.07
N ALA A 72 -26.59 9.56 7.92
CA ALA A 72 -27.27 10.23 9.01
C ALA A 72 -26.35 10.44 10.22
N SER A 73 -25.52 9.46 10.54
CA SER A 73 -24.63 9.44 11.70
C SER A 73 -23.18 9.83 11.38
N GLY A 74 -22.77 9.71 10.12
CA GLY A 74 -21.39 9.88 9.67
C GLY A 74 -20.44 8.76 10.12
N LEU A 75 -20.98 7.67 10.69
CA LEU A 75 -20.19 6.53 11.16
C LEU A 75 -19.96 5.53 10.03
N ALA A 76 -18.82 4.86 10.06
CA ALA A 76 -18.54 3.78 9.14
C ALA A 76 -19.34 2.51 9.49
N THR A 77 -20.00 1.93 8.51
CA THR A 77 -20.77 0.68 8.60
C THR A 77 -20.00 -0.53 8.08
N GLY A 78 -18.93 -0.30 7.31
CA GLY A 78 -18.09 -1.35 6.74
C GLY A 78 -16.72 -0.83 6.30
N ILE A 79 -15.75 -1.74 6.28
CA ILE A 79 -14.44 -1.54 5.65
C ILE A 79 -13.99 -2.87 5.02
N GLU A 80 -13.66 -2.85 3.73
CA GLU A 80 -13.19 -4.02 2.98
C GLU A 80 -11.93 -3.67 2.20
N ARG A 81 -10.95 -4.58 2.14
CA ARG A 81 -9.80 -4.44 1.24
C ARG A 81 -10.22 -4.75 -0.20
N VAL A 82 -9.96 -3.85 -1.13
CA VAL A 82 -10.29 -4.01 -2.56
C VAL A 82 -9.03 -4.01 -3.44
N ASP A 83 -7.97 -4.62 -2.93
CA ASP A 83 -6.67 -4.71 -3.57
C ASP A 83 -6.71 -5.43 -4.93
N ARG A 84 -5.90 -4.97 -5.89
CA ARG A 84 -5.77 -5.59 -7.22
C ARG A 84 -4.30 -5.71 -7.66
N VAL A 85 -4.03 -6.70 -8.49
CA VAL A 85 -2.82 -6.74 -9.34
C VAL A 85 -3.28 -6.47 -10.75
N LEU A 86 -2.64 -5.51 -11.42
CA LEU A 86 -3.04 -5.02 -12.74
C LEU A 86 -1.81 -4.95 -13.65
N PRO A 87 -1.93 -5.27 -14.95
CA PRO A 87 -0.84 -5.06 -15.89
C PRO A 87 -0.54 -3.56 -16.04
N LEU A 88 0.75 -3.23 -16.13
CA LEU A 88 1.26 -1.91 -16.49
C LEU A 88 1.42 -1.84 -18.02
N TRP A 89 1.16 -0.66 -18.57
CA TRP A 89 1.08 -0.39 -20.01
C TRP A 89 2.41 0.06 -20.62
#